data_AF-D5WVL5-F1
#
_entry.id   AF-D5WVL5-F1
#
_cell.length_a   1.000
_cell.length_b   1.000
_cell.length_c   1.000
_cell.angle_alpha   90.00
_cell.angle_beta   90.00
_cell.angle_gamma   90.00
#
_symmetry.space_group_name_H-M   'P 1'
#
loop_
_entity.id
_entity.type
_entity.pdbx_description
1 polymer ?
#
loop_
_entity_poly.entity_id
_entity_poly.type
_entity_poly.pdbx_seq_one_letter_code
_entity_poly.pdbx_strand_id
1 'polypeptide(L)'
;MAVTKEELHRLIDQITDPADLEIAYEALRAVVESDQDQSWFWTEYWQAGEREADEDKASGRISGPFGTADEAVRHLDRAAAKGGNDED
;
A
#
# COMPACT_ATOMS: atom_id res chain seq x y z
N MET A 1 11.96 2.59 -17.53
CA MET A 1 10.84 1.64 -17.35
C MET A 1 10.65 1.45 -15.86
N ALA A 2 9.42 1.50 -15.35
CA ALA A 2 9.16 1.10 -13.97
C ALA A 2 9.20 -0.44 -13.89
N VAL A 3 9.97 -0.98 -12.95
CA VAL A 3 9.99 -2.42 -12.65
C VAL A 3 8.78 -2.70 -11.75
N THR A 4 7.95 -3.68 -12.11
CA THR A 4 6.81 -4.08 -11.26
C THR A 4 7.29 -4.96 -10.11
N LYS A 5 6.45 -5.15 -9.08
CA LYS A 5 6.75 -6.03 -7.95
C LYS A 5 7.02 -7.48 -8.41
N GLU A 6 6.21 -7.97 -9.34
CA GLU A 6 6.34 -9.31 -9.92
C GLU A 6 7.61 -9.47 -10.73
N GLU A 7 8.00 -8.42 -11.46
CA GLU A 7 9.25 -8.40 -12.22
C GLU A 7 10.45 -8.41 -11.27
N LEU A 8 10.41 -7.61 -10.21
CA LEU A 8 11.45 -7.56 -9.19
C LEU A 8 11.65 -8.92 -8.53
N HIS A 9 10.56 -9.58 -8.09
CA HIS A 9 10.64 -10.92 -7.50
C HIS A 9 11.28 -11.93 -8.48
N ARG A 10 10.86 -11.91 -9.75
CA ARG A 10 11.43 -12.81 -10.77
C ARG A 10 12.91 -12.57 -11.00
N LEU A 11 13.34 -11.30 -11.00
CA LEU A 11 14.75 -10.94 -11.16
C LEU A 11 15.59 -11.41 -9.96
N ILE A 12 15.07 -11.27 -8.74
CA ILE A 12 15.73 -11.77 -7.52
C ILE A 12 15.88 -13.29 -7.58
N ASP A 13 14.83 -14.02 -7.97
CA ASP A 13 14.87 -15.50 -8.08
C ASP A 13 15.90 -16.01 -9.12
N GLN A 14 16.29 -15.17 -10.09
CA GLN A 14 17.30 -15.51 -11.09
C GLN A 14 18.74 -15.32 -10.59
N ILE A 15 18.94 -14.64 -9.46
CA ILE A 15 20.25 -14.45 -8.86
C ILE A 15 20.67 -15.75 -8.18
N THR A 16 21.67 -16.42 -8.74
CA THR A 16 22.16 -17.71 -8.23
C THR A 16 23.50 -17.59 -7.51
N ASP A 17 24.24 -16.51 -7.72
CA ASP A 17 25.48 -16.23 -6.99
C ASP A 17 25.14 -15.54 -5.65
N PRO A 18 25.55 -16.11 -4.49
CA PRO A 18 25.35 -15.49 -3.18
C PRO A 18 25.94 -14.08 -3.06
N ALA A 19 27.04 -13.78 -3.76
CA ALA A 19 27.64 -12.45 -3.71
C ALA A 19 26.75 -11.40 -4.40
N ASP A 20 26.14 -11.77 -5.54
CA ASP A 20 25.21 -10.90 -6.25
C ASP A 20 23.91 -10.70 -5.47
N LEU A 21 23.46 -11.72 -4.73
CA LEU A 21 22.28 -11.64 -3.87
C LEU A 21 22.49 -10.66 -2.71
N GLU A 22 23.67 -10.69 -2.09
CA GLU A 22 24.04 -9.75 -1.03
C GLU A 22 24.07 -8.30 -1.54
N ILE A 23 24.63 -8.08 -2.74
CA ILE A 23 24.64 -6.76 -3.37
C ILE A 23 23.22 -6.25 -3.63
N ALA A 24 22.34 -7.12 -4.14
CA ALA A 24 20.94 -6.78 -4.39
C ALA A 24 20.19 -6.45 -3.08
N TYR A 25 20.46 -7.20 -2.01
CA TYR A 25 19.89 -6.95 -0.69
C TYR A 25 20.29 -5.57 -0.15
N GLU A 26 21.59 -5.24 -0.17
CA GLU A 26 22.09 -3.96 0.34
C GLU A 26 21.55 -2.77 -0.46
N ALA A 27 21.42 -2.90 -1.78
CA ALA A 27 20.81 -1.87 -2.62
C ALA A 27 19.33 -1.66 -2.29
N LEU A 28 18.56 -2.74 -2.11
CA LEU A 28 17.14 -2.68 -1.77
C LEU A 28 16.93 -2.07 -0.38
N ARG A 29 17.76 -2.50 0.58
CA ARG A 29 17.79 -1.98 1.94
C ARG A 29 18.04 -0.48 1.97
N ALA A 30 19.03 0.00 1.22
CA ALA A 30 19.34 1.43 1.14
C ALA A 30 18.15 2.24 0.60
N VAL A 31 17.42 1.73 -0.40
CA VAL A 31 16.20 2.39 -0.92
C VAL A 31 15.12 2.46 0.16
N VAL A 32 14.86 1.35 0.86
CA VAL A 32 13.85 1.28 1.93
C VAL A 32 14.22 2.17 3.13
N GLU A 33 15.49 2.22 3.51
CA GLU A 33 15.99 3.00 4.65
C GLU A 33 16.19 4.48 4.33
N SER A 34 16.34 4.85 3.06
CA SER A 34 16.61 6.24 2.64
C SER A 34 15.46 7.21 2.89
N ASP A 35 14.23 6.70 3.10
CA ASP A 35 13.05 7.50 3.41
C ASP A 35 12.49 7.12 4.79
N GLN A 36 13.25 7.44 5.85
CA GLN A 36 12.87 7.11 7.22
C GLN A 36 11.49 7.66 7.61
N ASP A 37 11.10 8.79 7.03
CA ASP A 37 9.80 9.43 7.24
C ASP A 37 8.65 8.64 6.60
N GLN A 38 8.93 7.75 5.65
CA GLN A 38 7.97 6.84 5.00
C GLN A 38 8.16 5.38 5.40
N SER A 39 9.05 5.08 6.37
CA SER A 39 9.30 3.70 6.83
C SER A 39 8.03 3.00 7.35
N TRP A 40 7.07 3.77 7.88
CA TRP A 40 5.77 3.25 8.33
C TRP A 40 4.97 2.55 7.23
N PHE A 41 5.16 2.94 5.96
CA PHE A 41 4.49 2.33 4.81
C PHE A 41 4.80 0.84 4.70
N TRP A 42 6.01 0.45 5.10
CA TRP A 42 6.49 -0.94 5.04
C TRP A 42 6.12 -1.76 6.27
N THR A 43 5.48 -1.17 7.27
CA THR A 43 5.03 -1.94 8.44
C THR A 43 3.93 -2.93 8.04
N GLU A 44 3.93 -4.11 8.65
CA GLU A 44 2.89 -5.13 8.39
C GLU A 44 1.47 -4.60 8.65
N TYR A 45 1.33 -3.69 9.62
CA TYR A 45 0.06 -3.02 9.88
C TYR A 45 -0.41 -2.22 8.66
N TRP A 46 0.46 -1.40 8.08
CA TRP A 46 0.10 -0.61 6.90
C TRP A 46 -0.16 -1.51 5.68
N GLN A 47 0.70 -2.49 5.44
CA GLN A 47 0.55 -3.44 4.34
C GLN A 47 -0.72 -4.29 4.45
N ALA A 48 -1.23 -4.56 5.66
CA ALA A 48 -2.52 -5.21 5.84
C ALA A 48 -3.67 -4.32 5.36
N GLY A 49 -3.64 -3.02 5.67
CA GLY A 49 -4.61 -2.05 5.16
C GLY A 49 -4.57 -1.88 3.64
N GLU A 50 -3.37 -1.91 3.04
CA GLU A 50 -3.24 -1.90 1.57
C GLU A 50 -3.91 -3.12 0.93
N ARG A 51 -3.71 -4.32 1.49
CA ARG A 51 -4.38 -5.54 1.00
C ARG A 51 -5.91 -5.43 1.10
N GLU A 52 -6.42 -4.94 2.24
CA GLU A 52 -7.86 -4.72 2.43
C GLU A 52 -8.41 -3.72 1.39
N ALA A 53 -7.73 -2.60 1.17
CA ALA A 53 -8.13 -1.59 0.20
C ALA A 53 -8.12 -2.12 -1.24
N ASP A 54 -7.14 -2.94 -1.60
CA ASP A 54 -7.08 -3.61 -2.90
C ASP A 54 -8.24 -4.61 -3.09
N GLU A 55 -8.58 -5.36 -2.04
CA GLU A 55 -9.74 -6.26 -2.04
C GLU A 55 -11.06 -5.51 -2.17
N ASP A 56 -11.22 -4.39 -1.45
CA ASP A 56 -12.37 -3.50 -1.56
C ASP A 56 -12.54 -2.99 -2.99
N LYS A 57 -11.44 -2.54 -3.60
CA LYS A 57 -11.42 -2.09 -4.98
C LYS A 57 -11.79 -3.21 -5.96
N ALA A 58 -11.23 -4.40 -5.80
CA ALA A 58 -11.50 -5.55 -6.65
C ALA A 58 -12.96 -6.04 -6.53
N SER A 59 -13.53 -5.95 -5.33
CA SER A 59 -14.90 -6.36 -5.04
C SER A 59 -15.93 -5.25 -5.29
N GLY A 60 -15.50 -4.04 -5.67
CA GLY A 60 -16.37 -2.91 -5.92
C GLY A 60 -16.93 -2.25 -4.65
N ARG A 61 -16.36 -2.52 -3.47
CA ARG A 61 -16.69 -1.84 -2.20
C ARG A 61 -16.03 -0.45 -2.15
N ILE A 62 -16.34 0.38 -3.14
CA ILE A 62 -15.78 1.72 -3.30
C ILE A 62 -16.87 2.78 -3.18
N SER A 63 -16.50 3.92 -2.58
CA SER A 63 -17.36 5.09 -2.53
C SER A 63 -16.94 6.08 -3.61
N GLY A 64 -17.89 6.53 -4.43
CA GLY A 64 -17.65 7.46 -5.54
C GLY A 64 -18.06 6.90 -6.90
N PRO A 65 -17.60 7.48 -8.03
CA PRO A 65 -16.63 8.57 -8.10
C PRO A 65 -17.13 9.89 -7.48
N PHE A 66 -16.21 10.75 -7.05
CA PHE A 66 -16.49 12.10 -6.58
C PHE A 66 -15.91 13.11 -7.58
N GLY A 67 -16.64 14.21 -7.82
CA GLY A 67 -16.20 15.28 -8.71
C GLY A 67 -15.23 16.26 -8.03
N THR A 68 -15.24 16.32 -6.69
CA THR A 68 -14.37 17.21 -5.90
C THR A 68 -13.93 16.56 -4.59
N ALA A 69 -12.85 17.07 -3.99
CA ALA A 69 -12.40 16.65 -2.66
C ALA A 69 -13.45 16.94 -1.57
N ASP A 70 -14.14 18.08 -1.67
CA ASP A 70 -15.23 18.45 -0.76
C ASP A 70 -16.37 17.42 -0.75
N GLU A 71 -16.72 16.87 -1.92
CA GLU A 71 -17.74 15.81 -2.01
C GLU A 71 -17.30 14.53 -1.30
N ALA A 72 -16.02 14.15 -1.46
CA ALA A 72 -15.45 12.99 -0.79
C ALA A 72 -15.40 13.18 0.74
N VAL A 73 -14.94 14.33 1.22
CA VAL A 73 -14.90 14.65 2.66
C VAL A 73 -16.31 14.62 3.27
N ARG A 74 -17.29 15.26 2.63
CA ARG A 74 -18.69 15.23 3.10
C ARG A 74 -19.27 13.83 3.12
N HIS A 75 -18.83 12.94 2.22
CA HIS A 75 -19.24 11.53 2.26
C HIS A 75 -18.71 10.85 3.52
N LEU A 76 -17.42 11.05 3.85
CA LEU A 76 -16.80 10.51 5.06
C LEU A 76 -17.48 11.04 6.34
N ASP A 77 -17.74 12.35 6.41
CA ASP A 77 -18.42 12.96 7.56
C ASP A 77 -19.79 12.31 7.83
N ARG A 78 -20.56 12.05 6.76
CA ARG A 78 -21.87 11.38 6.86
C ARG A 78 -21.75 9.92 7.28
N ALA A 79 -20.74 9.21 6.78
CA ALA A 79 -20.49 7.82 7.15
C ALA A 79 -20.12 7.73 8.64
N ALA A 80 -19.25 8.62 9.12
CA ALA A 80 -18.87 8.73 10.53
C ALA A 80 -20.08 9.05 11.43
N ALA A 81 -20.96 9.97 11.00
CA ALA A 81 -22.16 10.33 11.76
C ALA A 81 -23.20 9.20 11.85
N LYS A 82 -23.28 8.30 10.85
CA LYS A 82 -24.18 7.14 10.88
C LYS A 82 -23.70 6.03 11.80
N GLY A 83 -22.39 5.76 11.83
CA GLY A 83 -21.81 4.72 12.67
C GLY A 83 -21.93 4.97 14.18
N GLY A 84 -22.15 6.22 14.60
CA GLY A 84 -22.36 6.58 16.01
C GLY A 84 -23.80 6.48 16.52
N ASN A 85 -24.77 6.05 15.69
CA ASN A 85 -26.19 6.01 16.04
C ASN A 85 -26.77 4.58 16.06
N ASP A 86 -25.91 3.56 15.93
CA ASP A 86 -26.26 2.13 15.98
C ASP A 86 -25.83 1.45 17.31
N GLU A 87 -25.31 2.22 18.28
CA GLU A 87 -25.00 1.80 19.66
C GLU A 87 -25.83 2.64 20.67
N ASP A 88 -27.15 2.49 20.68
CA ASP A 88 -28.03 2.94 21.79
C ASP A 88 -29.31 2.07 21.88
#